data_AF-A0AAJ6P8C0-F1
#
_entry.id   AF-A0AAJ6P8C0-F1
#
_cell.length_a   1.000
_cell.length_b   1.000
_cell.length_c   1.000
_cell.angle_alpha   90.00
_cell.angle_beta   90.00
_cell.angle_gamma   90.00
#
_symmetry.space_group_name_H-M   'P 1'
#
loop_
_entity.id
_entity.type
_entity.pdbx_description
1 polymer ?
#
loop_
_entity_poly.entity_id
_entity_poly.type
_entity_poly.pdbx_seq_one_letter_code
_entity_poly.pdbx_strand_id
1 'polypeptide(L)'
;MTISAQILPLVKDPQRLESRLAEIPAEPGVYFMRDGSDRIIYIGKSRKLRSRVRSYFRDGYNKSDRIATMAKQVSEIEFIVTDTETEALALEANLIKQHQPYFNVLLKDDKKYPYVCITWSEDYPRIFITRKRQLGKEKDKFYGPYTDAGLLREVLRISKRIFALRQRPQPLFKDRPCLNYDLGRCPGVCQQLISPEEYRKTVQKVAMVFQGRTQELIDILTEQMQTAAETLNFESAARIRDQIAGLQSLTANQKVSLPDDTVSRDAIALAASEQYACIQLFQIRAGQLVGRLAFVADAHAEPGAILQRVLEEHYQTADSVEIPTEILVQHELPDAAILADVLTGRKGKKVTILAPQRQTKAELIEMVERNAQYELQRMQKMGDRNHQAMQDLAAIIDLPDLPRRIEGYDISHIQGSNAVASQVVFIDGLPAKQNYRHYKIKNPTVTAGHSDDFASLAEVIQRRFRKYGEDPQLQRVGNPDWPDLIMIDGGKGQLSSVVAVLQEHNLLEDLRVVSLAKQREEIFLPGESQPLKTNAEQPGVQLLRRLRDEAHRFAVSFHRQQRSDKLKRSRLDEIPGLGHHRQKQLLGHFRSVDYIRQATPAQLAEVSGIGPRLAQEIYDYFHPS
;
A
#
# COMPACT_ATOMS: atom_id res chain seq x y z
N MET A 1 -3.96 -32.76 14.45
CA MET A 1 -3.03 -31.64 14.16
C MET A 1 -3.11 -31.32 12.68
N THR A 2 -4.07 -30.48 12.30
CA THR A 2 -4.38 -30.17 10.90
C THR A 2 -3.65 -28.91 10.48
N ILE A 3 -2.76 -29.07 9.50
CA ILE A 3 -1.93 -28.02 8.91
C ILE A 3 -2.87 -27.04 8.20
N SER A 4 -2.97 -25.83 8.74
CA SER A 4 -3.57 -24.65 8.08
C SER A 4 -3.07 -24.57 6.63
N ALA A 5 -3.95 -24.57 5.63
CA ALA A 5 -3.54 -24.21 4.26
C ALA A 5 -3.28 -22.69 4.24
N GLN A 6 -2.10 -22.33 4.74
CA GLN A 6 -1.47 -21.06 4.40
C GLN A 6 -1.13 -21.13 2.92
N ILE A 7 -1.32 -20.01 2.18
CA ILE A 7 -0.72 -19.86 0.85
C ILE A 7 0.74 -20.30 1.01
N LEU A 8 1.13 -21.35 0.27
CA LEU A 8 2.44 -21.94 0.44
C LEU A 8 3.50 -20.87 0.13
N PRO A 9 4.51 -20.73 1.00
CA PRO A 9 5.65 -19.87 0.71
C PRO A 9 6.27 -20.25 -0.64
N LEU A 10 6.73 -19.27 -1.41
CA LEU A 10 7.31 -19.47 -2.74
C LEU A 10 8.48 -20.47 -2.75
N VAL A 11 9.21 -20.60 -1.62
CA VAL A 11 10.28 -21.59 -1.46
C VAL A 11 9.78 -23.03 -1.59
N LYS A 12 8.50 -23.29 -1.27
CA LYS A 12 7.88 -24.63 -1.35
C LYS A 12 7.23 -24.91 -2.71
N ASP A 13 7.24 -23.95 -3.62
CA ASP A 13 6.67 -24.05 -4.96
C ASP A 13 7.67 -23.46 -5.99
N PRO A 14 8.64 -24.27 -6.46
CA PRO A 14 9.71 -23.79 -7.33
C PRO A 14 9.20 -23.21 -8.66
N GLN A 15 8.17 -23.80 -9.26
CA GLN A 15 7.59 -23.33 -10.51
C GLN A 15 6.96 -21.95 -10.34
N ARG A 16 6.16 -21.75 -9.28
CA ARG A 16 5.57 -20.45 -8.98
C ARG A 16 6.63 -19.41 -8.68
N LEU A 17 7.67 -19.78 -7.93
CA LEU A 17 8.80 -18.90 -7.66
C LEU A 17 9.50 -18.47 -8.96
N GLU A 18 9.79 -19.40 -9.88
CA GLU A 18 10.43 -19.08 -11.16
C GLU A 18 9.56 -18.17 -12.02
N SER A 19 8.26 -18.43 -12.12
CA SER A 19 7.30 -17.57 -12.83
C SER A 19 7.29 -16.16 -12.26
N ARG A 20 7.20 -16.02 -10.93
CA ARG A 20 7.25 -14.70 -10.26
C ARG A 20 8.58 -13.98 -10.49
N LEU A 21 9.70 -14.69 -10.44
CA LEU A 21 11.00 -14.09 -10.73
C LEU A 21 11.15 -13.65 -12.19
N ALA A 22 10.45 -14.30 -13.13
CA ALA A 22 10.44 -13.90 -14.54
C ALA A 22 9.60 -12.63 -14.78
N GLU A 23 8.52 -12.42 -14.02
CA GLU A 23 7.68 -11.22 -14.08
C GLU A 23 8.41 -9.95 -13.61
N ILE A 24 9.33 -10.07 -12.65
CA ILE A 24 10.06 -8.92 -12.09
C ILE A 24 11.05 -8.36 -13.13
N PRO A 25 11.07 -7.04 -13.41
CA PRO A 25 11.97 -6.43 -14.38
C PRO A 25 13.43 -6.37 -13.90
N ALA A 26 14.36 -6.15 -14.84
CA ALA A 26 15.78 -5.99 -14.56
C ALA A 26 16.18 -4.51 -14.35
N GLU A 27 15.25 -3.69 -13.86
CA GLU A 27 15.38 -2.24 -13.69
C GLU A 27 15.60 -1.85 -12.21
N PRO A 28 15.98 -0.59 -11.94
CA PRO A 28 16.00 -0.04 -10.59
C PRO A 28 14.60 0.03 -9.98
N GLY A 29 14.52 -0.13 -8.66
CA GLY A 29 13.26 0.04 -7.95
C GLY A 29 13.23 -0.56 -6.56
N VAL A 30 12.03 -0.60 -6.00
CA VAL A 30 11.72 -1.14 -4.67
C VAL A 30 10.87 -2.39 -4.81
N TYR A 31 11.14 -3.42 -4.02
CA TYR A 31 10.31 -4.62 -3.94
C TYR A 31 9.79 -4.85 -2.53
N PHE A 32 8.63 -5.49 -2.46
CA PHE A 32 7.93 -5.86 -1.24
C PHE A 32 7.85 -7.38 -1.19
N MET A 33 8.04 -7.94 -0.01
CA MET A 33 7.80 -9.35 0.26
C MET A 33 6.67 -9.46 1.26
N ARG A 34 5.66 -10.26 0.92
CA ARG A 34 4.48 -10.48 1.74
C ARG A 34 4.39 -11.91 2.23
N ASP A 35 3.84 -12.10 3.42
CA ASP A 35 3.54 -13.42 3.97
C ASP A 35 2.20 -13.98 3.45
N GLY A 36 1.87 -15.21 3.85
CA GLY A 36 0.60 -15.85 3.49
C GLY A 36 -0.65 -15.21 4.11
N SER A 37 -0.49 -14.17 4.94
CA SER A 37 -1.57 -13.33 5.49
C SER A 37 -1.64 -11.96 4.81
N ASP A 38 -0.96 -11.77 3.66
CA ASP A 38 -0.90 -10.51 2.92
C ASP A 38 -0.26 -9.34 3.69
N ARG A 39 0.59 -9.65 4.68
CA ARG A 39 1.33 -8.63 5.44
C ARG A 39 2.68 -8.37 4.79
N ILE A 40 3.05 -7.10 4.66
CA ILE A 40 4.40 -6.72 4.22
C ILE A 40 5.38 -7.08 5.33
N ILE A 41 6.24 -8.06 5.06
CA ILE A 41 7.24 -8.55 6.02
C ILE A 41 8.64 -8.03 5.74
N TYR A 42 8.91 -7.62 4.49
CA TYR A 42 10.17 -7.00 4.09
C TYR A 42 10.00 -6.06 2.89
N ILE A 43 10.77 -4.98 2.86
CA ILE A 43 10.89 -4.04 1.75
C ILE A 43 12.38 -3.87 1.44
N GLY A 44 12.77 -3.86 0.17
CA GLY A 44 14.16 -3.60 -0.21
C GLY A 44 14.30 -2.89 -1.54
N LYS A 45 15.46 -2.27 -1.75
CA LYS A 45 15.81 -1.60 -3.01
C LYS A 45 16.82 -2.39 -3.86
N SER A 46 16.84 -2.13 -5.16
CA SER A 46 17.86 -2.67 -6.07
C SER A 46 18.08 -1.78 -7.29
N ARG A 47 19.28 -1.84 -7.89
CA ARG A 47 19.54 -1.38 -9.27
C ARG A 47 18.96 -2.31 -10.33
N LYS A 48 18.82 -3.59 -9.97
CA LYS A 48 18.32 -4.68 -10.82
C LYS A 48 17.41 -5.54 -9.96
N LEU A 49 16.11 -5.27 -10.00
CA LEU A 49 15.13 -5.94 -9.15
C LEU A 49 15.20 -7.47 -9.29
N ARG A 50 15.13 -7.98 -10.53
CA ARG A 50 15.16 -9.42 -10.82
C ARG A 50 16.33 -10.18 -10.18
N SER A 51 17.57 -9.68 -10.35
CA SER A 51 18.76 -10.36 -9.82
C SER A 51 18.81 -10.30 -8.29
N ARG A 52 18.40 -9.17 -7.71
CA ARG A 52 18.37 -8.99 -6.25
C ARG A 52 17.33 -9.88 -5.60
N VAL A 53 16.10 -9.89 -6.09
CA VAL A 53 15.04 -10.75 -5.55
C VAL A 53 15.40 -12.22 -5.68
N ARG A 54 15.93 -12.65 -6.84
CA ARG A 54 16.39 -14.03 -7.07
C ARG A 54 17.46 -14.47 -6.06
N SER A 55 18.32 -13.55 -5.59
CA SER A 55 19.39 -13.87 -4.63
C SER A 55 18.87 -14.39 -3.27
N TYR A 56 17.66 -13.99 -2.86
CA TYR A 56 17.05 -14.46 -1.61
C TYR A 56 16.66 -15.94 -1.64
N PHE A 57 16.47 -16.53 -2.82
CA PHE A 57 15.98 -17.90 -3.00
C PHE A 57 17.04 -18.89 -3.50
N ARG A 58 18.26 -18.45 -3.83
CA ARG A 58 19.36 -19.33 -4.22
C ARG A 58 20.10 -19.89 -2.99
N ASP A 59 20.38 -21.19 -2.98
CA ASP A 59 21.26 -21.81 -1.99
C ASP A 59 22.73 -21.47 -2.29
N GLY A 60 23.53 -21.17 -1.26
CA GLY A 60 24.97 -20.89 -1.38
C GLY A 60 25.41 -19.44 -1.17
N TYR A 61 24.50 -18.48 -0.96
CA TYR A 61 24.88 -17.15 -0.43
C TYR A 61 24.91 -17.20 1.09
N ASN A 62 25.93 -16.61 1.72
CA ASN A 62 26.00 -16.35 3.17
C ASN A 62 24.87 -15.40 3.59
N LYS A 63 23.66 -15.94 3.72
CA LYS A 63 22.48 -15.23 4.22
C LYS A 63 22.55 -15.24 5.74
N SER A 64 22.17 -14.14 6.36
CA SER A 64 21.91 -14.16 7.81
C SER A 64 20.70 -15.05 8.10
N ASP A 65 20.68 -15.68 9.28
CA ASP A 65 19.57 -16.54 9.72
C ASP A 65 18.22 -15.83 9.64
N ARG A 66 18.21 -14.51 9.89
CA ARG A 66 17.05 -13.64 9.73
C ARG A 66 16.52 -13.63 8.29
N ILE A 67 17.40 -13.42 7.31
CA ILE A 67 17.02 -13.36 5.89
C ILE A 67 16.59 -14.75 5.39
N ALA A 68 17.26 -15.81 5.84
CA ALA A 68 16.85 -17.18 5.54
C ALA A 68 15.46 -17.49 6.11
N THR A 69 15.15 -17.02 7.32
CA THR A 69 13.83 -17.16 7.95
C THR A 69 12.75 -16.38 7.21
N MET A 70 13.04 -15.13 6.82
CA MET A 70 12.15 -14.30 6.01
C MET A 70 11.79 -14.99 4.69
N ALA A 71 12.80 -15.47 3.94
CA ALA A 71 12.59 -16.11 2.64
C ALA A 71 11.62 -17.30 2.71
N LYS A 72 11.65 -18.07 3.81
CA LYS A 72 10.74 -19.20 4.06
C LYS A 72 9.28 -18.80 4.31
N GLN A 73 9.00 -17.52 4.56
CA GLN A 73 7.65 -17.00 4.81
C GLN A 73 7.05 -16.24 3.62
N VAL A 74 7.89 -15.84 2.65
CA VAL A 74 7.45 -15.06 1.49
C VAL A 74 6.48 -15.88 0.64
N SER A 75 5.27 -15.37 0.47
CA SER A 75 4.21 -15.98 -0.34
C SER A 75 3.91 -15.17 -1.60
N GLU A 76 4.23 -13.87 -1.61
CA GLU A 76 3.99 -12.96 -2.73
C GLU A 76 5.06 -11.86 -2.80
N ILE A 77 5.36 -11.39 -4.02
CA ILE A 77 6.39 -10.38 -4.27
C ILE A 77 5.80 -9.29 -5.17
N GLU A 78 5.87 -8.04 -4.70
CA GLU A 78 5.44 -6.86 -5.45
C GLU A 78 6.66 -5.95 -5.71
N PHE A 79 6.56 -5.05 -6.68
CA PHE A 79 7.61 -4.08 -6.97
C PHE A 79 7.07 -2.75 -7.49
N ILE A 80 7.88 -1.71 -7.34
CA ILE A 80 7.72 -0.39 -7.96
C ILE A 80 9.01 -0.12 -8.72
N VAL A 81 8.90 0.13 -10.02
CA VAL A 81 10.03 0.52 -10.86
C VAL A 81 10.26 2.02 -10.74
N THR A 82 11.52 2.42 -10.63
CA THR A 82 11.98 3.82 -10.56
C THR A 82 13.04 4.08 -11.63
N ASP A 83 13.32 5.33 -11.96
CA ASP A 83 14.30 5.66 -13.01
C ASP A 83 15.73 5.46 -12.55
N THR A 84 16.00 5.75 -11.27
CA THR A 84 17.36 5.69 -10.73
C THR A 84 17.46 4.86 -9.45
N GLU A 85 18.69 4.42 -9.13
CA GLU A 85 18.98 3.75 -7.87
C GLU A 85 18.74 4.67 -6.66
N THR A 86 19.00 5.96 -6.83
CA THR A 86 18.85 6.97 -5.78
C THR A 86 17.38 7.16 -5.42
N GLU A 87 16.50 7.17 -6.42
CA GLU A 87 15.04 7.16 -6.20
C GLU A 87 14.58 5.88 -5.51
N ALA A 88 15.05 4.71 -5.96
CA ALA A 88 14.74 3.45 -5.31
C ALA A 88 15.15 3.46 -3.84
N LEU A 89 16.31 4.05 -3.52
CA LEU A 89 16.79 4.21 -2.15
C LEU A 89 15.90 5.14 -1.33
N ALA A 90 15.53 6.30 -1.86
CA ALA A 90 14.67 7.26 -1.18
C ALA A 90 13.26 6.67 -0.94
N LEU A 91 12.69 6.05 -1.97
CA LEU A 91 11.38 5.41 -1.92
C LEU A 91 11.35 4.25 -0.92
N GLU A 92 12.36 3.39 -0.91
CA GLU A 92 12.49 2.30 0.06
C GLU A 92 12.54 2.81 1.50
N ALA A 93 13.38 3.82 1.76
CA ALA A 93 13.50 4.40 3.09
C ALA A 93 12.16 4.94 3.61
N ASN A 94 11.32 5.50 2.73
CA ASN A 94 9.98 5.97 3.09
C ASN A 94 9.01 4.84 3.36
N LEU A 95 8.98 3.84 2.49
CA LEU A 95 8.08 2.70 2.61
C LEU A 95 8.41 1.84 3.85
N ILE A 96 9.70 1.66 4.16
CA ILE A 96 10.13 1.02 5.42
C ILE A 96 9.62 1.82 6.62
N LYS A 97 9.71 3.16 6.58
CA LYS A 97 9.25 4.00 7.69
C LYS A 97 7.73 3.95 7.87
N GLN A 98 6.98 3.89 6.78
CA GLN A 98 5.53 3.82 6.79
C GLN A 98 5.01 2.46 7.26
N HIS A 99 5.56 1.37 6.72
CA HIS A 99 5.05 0.01 6.95
C HIS A 99 5.73 -0.72 8.10
N GLN A 100 6.90 -0.27 8.55
CA GLN A 100 7.71 -0.88 9.61
C GLN A 100 7.79 -2.41 9.52
N PRO A 101 8.22 -3.00 8.38
CA PRO A 101 8.13 -4.44 8.19
C PRO A 101 9.05 -5.20 9.14
N TYR A 102 8.57 -6.34 9.64
CA TYR A 102 9.25 -7.11 10.68
C TYR A 102 10.69 -7.53 10.35
N PHE A 103 11.00 -7.89 9.10
CA PHE A 103 12.34 -8.32 8.69
C PHE A 103 13.25 -7.19 8.20
N ASN A 104 12.75 -5.97 8.07
CA ASN A 104 13.62 -4.84 7.83
C ASN A 104 14.45 -4.56 9.08
N VAL A 105 15.77 -4.44 8.92
CA VAL A 105 16.60 -3.89 9.98
C VAL A 105 16.13 -2.46 10.15
N LEU A 106 15.25 -2.24 11.12
CA LEU A 106 14.98 -0.91 11.63
C LEU A 106 16.34 -0.39 12.05
N LEU A 107 16.83 0.61 11.31
CA LEU A 107 17.97 1.37 11.75
C LEU A 107 17.65 1.77 13.18
N LYS A 108 18.48 1.38 14.15
CA LYS A 108 18.34 1.68 15.59
C LYS A 108 18.14 3.17 15.89
N ASP A 109 18.26 4.00 14.87
CA ASP A 109 17.83 5.38 14.87
C ASP A 109 16.32 5.47 14.60
N ASP A 110 15.56 5.33 15.69
CA ASP A 110 14.24 5.93 15.90
C ASP A 110 14.34 7.48 15.96
N LYS A 111 15.28 8.05 15.20
CA LYS A 111 15.62 9.45 15.22
C LYS A 111 14.67 10.14 14.26
N LYS A 112 13.60 10.71 14.84
CA LYS A 112 12.75 11.77 14.26
C LYS A 112 13.50 12.53 13.15
N TYR A 113 12.88 12.67 11.99
CA TYR A 113 13.50 13.32 10.83
C TYR A 113 14.19 14.65 11.21
N PRO A 114 15.41 14.90 10.71
CA PRO A 114 16.07 16.18 10.91
C PRO A 114 15.30 17.30 10.19
N TYR A 115 15.16 18.40 10.88
CA TYR A 115 14.66 19.68 10.42
C TYR A 115 15.80 20.69 10.46
N VAL A 116 15.73 21.71 9.61
CA VAL A 116 16.51 22.94 9.80
C VAL A 116 15.63 23.92 10.57
N CYS A 117 16.08 24.37 11.72
CA CYS A 117 15.43 25.43 12.48
C CYS A 117 16.11 26.76 12.19
N ILE A 118 15.30 27.79 11.88
CA ILE A 118 15.72 29.18 11.82
C ILE A 118 15.04 29.95 12.96
N THR A 119 15.85 30.51 13.86
CA THR A 119 15.34 31.19 15.06
C THR A 119 14.93 32.63 14.78
N TRP A 120 13.80 32.86 14.11
CA TRP A 120 13.29 34.20 13.85
C TRP A 120 12.87 34.96 15.12
N SER A 121 12.77 34.27 16.26
CA SER A 121 12.57 34.90 17.56
C SER A 121 13.78 35.70 18.06
N GLU A 122 14.97 35.53 17.46
CA GLU A 122 16.19 36.26 17.82
C GLU A 122 16.45 37.45 16.86
N ASP A 123 17.17 38.48 17.34
CA ASP A 123 17.62 39.60 16.51
C ASP A 123 18.60 39.18 15.41
N TYR A 124 19.45 38.20 15.73
CA TYR A 124 20.34 37.56 14.77
C TYR A 124 20.00 36.07 14.65
N PRO A 125 19.03 35.69 13.79
CA PRO A 125 18.59 34.31 13.64
C PRO A 125 19.73 33.31 13.40
N ARG A 126 19.65 32.17 14.10
CA ARG A 126 20.55 31.03 13.98
C ARG A 126 19.93 29.98 13.08
N ILE A 127 20.78 29.26 12.35
CA ILE A 127 20.38 28.14 11.48
C ILE A 127 21.09 26.88 11.96
N PHE A 128 20.32 25.88 12.39
CA PHE A 128 20.87 24.61 12.86
C PHE A 128 19.94 23.42 12.58
N ILE A 129 20.51 22.23 12.55
CA ILE A 129 19.76 20.99 12.34
C ILE A 129 19.27 20.45 13.68
N THR A 130 17.99 20.13 13.80
CA THR A 130 17.36 19.57 14.99
C THR A 130 16.37 18.48 14.63
N ARG A 131 16.16 17.52 15.52
CA ARG A 131 15.17 16.43 15.37
C ARG A 131 13.92 16.63 16.24
N LYS A 132 13.87 17.73 16.99
CA LYS A 132 12.82 18.04 17.96
C LYS A 132 12.09 19.29 17.51
N ARG A 133 10.89 19.12 16.91
CA ARG A 133 10.01 20.21 16.44
C ARG A 133 9.40 21.01 17.59
N GLN A 134 9.29 20.42 18.79
CA GLN A 134 8.67 21.00 19.99
C GLN A 134 9.58 21.93 20.81
N LEU A 135 10.81 22.21 20.35
CA LEU A 135 11.81 23.01 21.10
C LEU A 135 11.91 24.48 20.66
N GLY A 136 11.06 24.94 19.74
CA GLY A 136 11.09 26.32 19.22
C GLY A 136 10.18 27.28 19.97
N LYS A 137 10.52 28.57 19.98
CA LYS A 137 9.59 29.65 20.37
C LYS A 137 8.58 29.88 19.24
N GLU A 138 7.43 30.50 19.52
CA GLU A 138 6.33 30.69 18.53
C GLU A 138 6.75 31.26 17.17
N LYS A 139 7.78 32.13 17.14
CA LYS A 139 8.26 32.76 15.90
C LYS A 139 9.26 31.90 15.10
N ASP A 140 9.84 30.85 15.68
CA ASP A 140 10.87 30.04 15.02
C ASP A 140 10.26 29.16 13.93
N LYS A 141 10.95 29.06 12.78
CA LYS A 141 10.47 28.28 11.63
C LYS A 141 11.33 27.03 11.44
N PHE A 142 10.66 25.92 11.21
CA PHE A 142 11.28 24.63 10.92
C PHE A 142 11.05 24.27 9.46
N TYR A 143 12.11 23.90 8.76
CA TYR A 143 12.11 23.46 7.37
C TYR A 143 12.47 21.97 7.33
N GLY A 144 11.83 21.20 6.46
CA GLY A 144 11.87 19.73 6.45
C GLY A 144 10.50 19.13 6.78
N PRO A 145 10.41 17.81 7.06
CA PRO A 145 11.49 16.88 7.39
C PRO A 145 12.41 16.50 6.22
N TYR A 146 13.71 16.35 6.47
CA TYR A 146 14.67 15.87 5.46
C TYR A 146 14.97 14.38 5.63
N THR A 147 15.00 13.64 4.53
CA THR A 147 15.23 12.18 4.51
C THR A 147 16.71 11.82 4.64
N ASP A 148 17.60 12.61 4.03
CA ASP A 148 19.05 12.44 4.09
C ASP A 148 19.71 13.52 4.98
N ALA A 149 20.17 13.12 6.16
CA ALA A 149 20.89 14.00 7.08
C ALA A 149 22.28 14.40 6.58
N GLY A 150 22.91 13.60 5.71
CA GLY A 150 24.18 13.89 5.05
C GLY A 150 24.02 15.01 4.02
N LEU A 151 23.06 14.86 3.10
CA LEU A 151 22.72 15.88 2.12
C LEU A 151 22.26 17.18 2.80
N LEU A 152 21.44 17.08 3.84
CA LEU A 152 21.03 18.27 4.62
C LEU A 152 22.23 19.02 5.23
N ARG A 153 23.19 18.28 5.81
CA ARG A 153 24.42 18.88 6.35
C ARG A 153 25.26 19.51 5.25
N GLU A 154 25.29 18.90 4.06
CA GLU A 154 25.99 19.42 2.90
C GLU A 154 25.37 20.72 2.38
N VAL A 155 24.06 20.75 2.17
CA VAL A 155 23.32 21.96 1.80
C VAL A 155 23.59 23.07 2.82
N LEU A 156 23.46 22.79 4.12
CA LEU A 156 23.75 23.78 5.16
C LEU A 156 25.21 24.25 5.16
N ARG A 157 26.17 23.35 4.88
CA ARG A 157 27.60 23.66 4.79
C ARG A 157 27.88 24.60 3.62
N ILE A 158 27.28 24.33 2.46
CA ILE A 158 27.40 25.15 1.25
C ILE A 158 26.73 26.50 1.46
N SER A 159 25.51 26.53 2.01
CA SER A 159 24.80 27.79 2.35
C SER A 159 25.61 28.66 3.31
N LYS A 160 26.29 28.07 4.31
CA LYS A 160 27.20 28.79 5.23
C LYS A 160 28.49 29.30 4.58
N ARG A 161 28.85 28.79 3.39
CA ARG A 161 30.01 29.25 2.62
C ARG A 161 29.61 30.37 1.65
N ILE A 162 28.43 30.27 1.06
CA ILE A 162 27.85 31.25 0.12
C ILE A 162 27.39 32.52 0.85
N PHE A 163 26.74 32.35 1.99
CA PHE A 163 26.17 33.43 2.79
C PHE A 163 26.93 33.55 4.11
N ALA A 164 27.33 34.78 4.46
CA ALA A 164 27.95 35.07 5.75
C ALA A 164 26.89 34.95 6.84
N LEU A 165 26.99 33.92 7.67
CA LEU A 165 26.01 33.57 8.69
C LEU A 165 26.62 33.56 10.09
N ARG A 166 25.80 33.78 11.11
CA ARG A 166 26.21 33.61 12.51
C ARG A 166 26.66 32.16 12.74
N GLN A 167 27.97 31.98 12.96
CA GLN A 167 28.56 30.65 13.14
C GLN A 167 28.49 30.13 14.58
N ARG A 168 28.40 31.04 15.56
CA ARG A 168 28.45 30.70 16.99
C ARG A 168 27.23 31.21 17.75
N PRO A 169 26.73 30.44 18.74
CA PRO A 169 25.65 30.90 19.60
C PRO A 169 26.11 32.00 20.57
N GLN A 170 27.36 31.98 21.03
CA GLN A 170 27.91 32.99 21.93
C GLN A 170 29.18 33.62 21.35
N PRO A 171 29.47 34.90 21.66
CA PRO A 171 30.75 35.55 21.33
C PRO A 171 31.92 34.77 21.93
N LEU A 172 33.00 34.61 21.16
CA LEU A 172 34.25 34.00 21.65
C LEU A 172 35.08 35.00 22.48
N PHE A 173 35.03 36.27 22.09
CA PHE A 173 35.72 37.37 22.75
C PHE A 173 34.69 38.46 23.09
N LYS A 174 34.94 39.23 24.16
CA LYS A 174 34.06 40.33 24.57
C LYS A 174 34.18 41.53 23.64
N ASP A 175 35.40 41.91 23.27
CA ASP A 175 35.67 43.22 22.65
C ASP A 175 36.17 43.15 21.20
N ARG A 176 36.17 41.96 20.59
CA ARG A 176 36.61 41.79 19.20
C ARG A 176 35.86 40.68 18.46
N PRO A 177 35.74 40.75 17.12
CA PRO A 177 35.24 39.63 16.33
C PRO A 177 36.22 38.46 16.33
N CYS A 178 35.73 37.28 15.95
CA CYS A 178 36.55 36.06 15.85
C CYS A 178 37.00 35.82 14.40
N LEU A 179 37.92 34.87 14.20
CA LEU A 179 38.45 34.49 12.87
C LEU A 179 37.38 34.24 11.78
N ASN A 180 36.17 33.81 12.13
CA ASN A 180 35.09 33.66 11.14
C ASN A 180 34.67 34.97 10.48
N TYR A 181 34.85 36.11 11.17
CA TYR A 181 34.64 37.44 10.60
C TYR A 181 35.74 37.80 9.61
N ASP A 182 37.01 37.62 10.02
CA ASP A 182 38.17 37.91 9.17
C ASP A 182 38.18 37.05 7.90
N LEU A 183 37.65 35.82 7.98
CA LEU A 183 37.45 34.91 6.85
C LEU A 183 36.18 35.18 6.02
N GLY A 184 35.39 36.20 6.36
CA GLY A 184 34.13 36.54 5.68
C GLY A 184 32.96 35.56 5.87
N ARG A 185 33.09 34.58 6.78
CA ARG A 185 32.07 33.54 7.04
C ARG A 185 30.98 33.98 8.03
N CYS A 186 31.21 35.06 8.76
CA CYS A 186 30.29 35.63 9.74
C CYS A 186 30.35 37.16 9.63
N PRO A 187 29.21 37.87 9.58
CA PRO A 187 29.21 39.33 9.43
C PRO A 187 29.47 40.10 10.74
N GLY A 188 30.04 39.44 11.76
CA GLY A 188 30.44 40.15 12.99
C GLY A 188 29.29 40.48 13.95
N VAL A 189 28.21 39.69 13.94
CA VAL A 189 27.01 39.88 14.79
C VAL A 189 27.32 40.03 16.30
N CYS A 190 28.43 39.47 16.78
CA CYS A 190 28.85 39.57 18.18
C CYS A 190 29.26 40.99 18.60
N GLN A 191 29.72 41.80 17.66
CA GLN A 191 30.11 43.20 17.87
C GLN A 191 29.14 44.17 17.17
N GLN A 192 27.95 43.69 16.76
CA GLN A 192 26.91 44.48 16.07
C GLN A 192 27.41 45.20 14.81
N LEU A 193 28.40 44.64 14.11
CA LEU A 193 28.96 45.20 12.87
C LEU A 193 28.01 45.13 11.67
N ILE A 194 26.86 44.46 11.82
CA ILE A 194 25.77 44.39 10.85
C ILE A 194 24.47 44.65 11.59
N SER A 195 23.53 45.36 10.97
CA SER A 195 22.21 45.58 11.56
C SER A 195 21.39 44.28 11.61
N PRO A 196 20.49 44.11 12.61
CA PRO A 196 19.57 42.99 12.65
C PRO A 196 18.71 42.84 11.39
N GLU A 197 18.32 43.96 10.77
CA GLU A 197 17.48 44.01 9.57
C GLU A 197 18.21 43.48 8.33
N GLU A 198 19.44 43.93 8.13
CA GLU A 198 20.29 43.49 7.02
C GLU A 198 20.70 42.02 7.17
N TYR A 199 21.02 41.60 8.39
CA TYR A 199 21.26 40.20 8.68
C TYR A 199 20.02 39.33 8.41
N ARG A 200 18.82 39.81 8.75
CA ARG A 200 17.56 39.11 8.44
C ARG A 200 17.35 38.94 6.93
N LYS A 201 17.69 39.93 6.10
CA LYS A 201 17.65 39.78 4.63
C LYS A 201 18.57 38.64 4.15
N THR A 202 19.76 38.51 4.74
CA THR A 202 20.69 37.40 4.44
C THR A 202 20.09 36.05 4.85
N VAL A 203 19.50 35.96 6.04
CA VAL A 203 18.83 34.74 6.51
C VAL A 203 17.62 34.38 5.64
N GLN A 204 16.87 35.36 5.14
CA GLN A 204 15.76 35.13 4.20
C GLN A 204 16.23 34.47 2.90
N LYS A 205 17.36 34.92 2.32
CA LYS A 205 17.96 34.26 1.15
C LYS A 205 18.27 32.79 1.44
N VAL A 206 18.83 32.49 2.60
CA VAL A 206 19.10 31.10 3.02
C VAL A 206 17.82 30.30 3.28
N ALA A 207 16.78 30.94 3.80
CA ALA A 207 15.47 30.32 3.97
C ALA A 207 14.85 29.92 2.62
N MET A 208 15.02 30.73 1.56
CA MET A 208 14.55 30.38 0.21
C MET A 208 15.18 29.09 -0.31
N VAL A 209 16.47 28.84 -0.03
CA VAL A 209 17.15 27.58 -0.38
C VAL A 209 16.47 26.38 0.28
N PHE A 210 16.15 26.47 1.58
CA PHE A 210 15.46 25.42 2.32
C PHE A 210 13.95 25.35 2.06
N GLN A 211 13.41 26.26 1.24
CA GLN A 211 12.02 26.25 0.75
C GLN A 211 11.91 25.71 -0.69
N GLY A 212 13.03 25.32 -1.33
CA GLY A 212 13.03 24.91 -2.74
C GLY A 212 12.98 26.08 -3.74
N ARG A 213 13.01 27.33 -3.26
CA ARG A 213 12.98 28.56 -4.08
C ARG A 213 14.38 28.98 -4.55
N THR A 214 15.24 28.00 -4.85
CA THR A 214 16.64 28.24 -5.25
C THR A 214 16.72 28.93 -6.62
N GLN A 215 15.86 28.56 -7.57
CA GLN A 215 15.85 29.20 -8.89
C GLN A 215 15.44 30.67 -8.80
N GLU A 216 14.37 30.97 -8.06
CA GLU A 216 13.93 32.35 -7.83
C GLU A 216 15.04 33.19 -7.16
N LEU A 217 15.78 32.60 -6.21
CA LEU A 217 16.92 33.27 -5.59
C LEU A 217 18.06 33.52 -6.60
N ILE A 218 18.32 32.59 -7.52
CA ILE A 218 19.30 32.77 -8.59
C ILE A 218 18.89 33.94 -9.50
N ASP A 219 17.62 34.05 -9.85
CA ASP A 219 17.11 35.12 -10.72
C ASP A 219 17.28 36.49 -10.03
N ILE A 220 16.88 36.60 -8.76
CA ILE A 220 17.06 37.81 -7.93
C ILE A 220 18.54 38.21 -7.82
N LEU A 221 19.43 37.23 -7.60
CA LEU A 221 20.87 37.49 -7.52
C LEU A 221 21.45 37.89 -8.87
N THR A 222 20.94 37.34 -9.97
CA THR A 222 21.41 37.67 -11.33
C THR A 222 21.10 39.13 -11.66
N GLU A 223 19.90 39.60 -11.33
CA GLU A 223 19.52 41.02 -11.48
C GLU A 223 20.39 41.94 -10.61
N GLN A 224 20.63 41.56 -9.35
CA GLN A 224 21.53 42.29 -8.44
C GLN A 224 22.98 42.34 -8.96
N MET A 225 23.46 41.24 -9.55
CA MET A 225 24.80 41.15 -10.14
C MET A 225 24.92 42.07 -11.36
N GLN A 226 23.92 42.07 -12.25
CA GLN A 226 23.87 42.94 -13.42
C GLN A 226 23.86 44.41 -13.01
N THR A 227 23.01 44.77 -12.05
CA THR A 227 22.95 46.15 -11.52
C THR A 227 24.29 46.58 -10.89
N ALA A 228 24.95 45.69 -10.15
CA ALA A 228 26.27 45.96 -9.59
C ALA A 228 27.35 46.14 -10.67
N ALA A 229 27.27 45.38 -11.76
CA ALA A 229 28.18 45.52 -12.90
C ALA A 229 27.94 46.83 -13.68
N GLU A 230 26.67 47.20 -13.90
CA GLU A 230 26.28 48.46 -14.56
C GLU A 230 26.72 49.69 -13.76
N THR A 231 26.66 49.61 -12.43
CA THR A 231 27.14 50.67 -11.51
C THR A 231 28.65 50.62 -11.25
N LEU A 232 29.41 49.82 -12.01
CA LEU A 232 30.87 49.66 -11.91
C LEU A 232 31.36 49.11 -10.56
N ASN A 233 30.49 48.48 -9.76
CA ASN A 233 30.82 47.84 -8.49
C ASN A 233 31.25 46.38 -8.70
N PHE A 234 32.40 46.19 -9.37
CA PHE A 234 32.88 44.86 -9.79
C PHE A 234 33.13 43.88 -8.65
N GLU A 235 33.56 44.35 -7.48
CA GLU A 235 33.76 43.48 -6.30
C GLU A 235 32.43 42.86 -5.82
N SER A 236 31.36 43.66 -5.81
CA SER A 236 30.03 43.18 -5.43
C SER A 236 29.46 42.24 -6.49
N ALA A 237 29.63 42.57 -7.77
CA ALA A 237 29.21 41.70 -8.87
C ALA A 237 29.95 40.35 -8.83
N ALA A 238 31.26 40.34 -8.61
CA ALA A 238 32.05 39.11 -8.47
C ALA A 238 31.58 38.25 -7.29
N ARG A 239 31.30 38.87 -6.14
CA ARG A 239 30.75 38.18 -4.98
C ARG A 239 29.41 37.52 -5.28
N ILE A 240 28.49 38.24 -5.94
CA ILE A 240 27.16 37.70 -6.29
C ILE A 240 27.28 36.59 -7.33
N ARG A 241 28.16 36.73 -8.33
CA ARG A 241 28.46 35.68 -9.31
C ARG A 241 28.90 34.38 -8.63
N ASP A 242 29.81 34.48 -7.67
CA ASP A 242 30.32 33.31 -6.93
C ASP A 242 29.21 32.69 -6.06
N GLN A 243 28.26 33.49 -5.57
CA GLN A 243 27.05 32.98 -4.89
C GLN A 243 26.14 32.20 -5.85
N ILE A 244 25.89 32.71 -7.05
CA ILE A 244 25.10 32.04 -8.09
C ILE A 244 25.74 30.71 -8.47
N ALA A 245 27.05 30.67 -8.73
CA ALA A 245 27.77 29.44 -9.06
C ALA A 245 27.67 28.41 -7.92
N GLY A 246 27.77 28.87 -6.67
CA GLY A 246 27.55 28.03 -5.49
C GLY A 246 26.14 27.43 -5.43
N LEU A 247 25.09 28.21 -5.70
CA LEU A 247 23.70 27.75 -5.71
C LEU A 247 23.41 26.78 -6.86
N GLN A 248 23.99 26.99 -8.04
CA GLN A 248 23.85 26.08 -9.17
C GLN A 248 24.44 24.69 -8.84
N SER A 249 25.52 24.62 -8.08
CA SER A 249 26.11 23.35 -7.65
C SER A 249 25.20 22.53 -6.71
N LEU A 250 24.28 23.17 -5.98
CA LEU A 250 23.27 22.49 -5.16
C LEU A 250 22.18 21.83 -6.01
N THR A 251 21.81 22.48 -7.11
CA THR A 251 20.71 22.05 -7.99
C THR A 251 21.12 20.88 -8.89
N ALA A 252 22.40 20.79 -9.26
CA ALA A 252 22.91 19.76 -10.16
C ALA A 252 22.86 18.32 -9.58
N ASN A 253 22.77 18.17 -8.26
CA ASN A 253 22.76 16.88 -7.56
C ASN A 253 21.38 16.45 -7.01
N GLN A 254 20.32 17.24 -7.23
CA GLN A 254 18.96 16.94 -6.76
C GLN A 254 18.04 16.74 -7.96
N LYS A 255 17.94 15.50 -8.46
CA LYS A 255 16.97 15.16 -9.52
C LYS A 255 15.58 14.78 -9.00
N VAL A 256 15.43 14.46 -7.71
CA VAL A 256 14.11 14.16 -7.13
C VAL A 256 13.95 14.86 -5.78
N SER A 257 13.62 16.13 -5.88
CA SER A 257 12.79 16.84 -4.91
C SER A 257 11.96 17.79 -5.75
N LEU A 258 10.67 17.48 -5.90
CA LEU A 258 9.76 18.40 -6.56
C LEU A 258 9.81 19.73 -5.78
N PRO A 259 9.82 20.89 -6.46
CA PRO A 259 10.09 22.18 -5.82
C PRO A 259 9.11 22.62 -4.70
N ASP A 260 8.07 21.83 -4.44
CA ASP A 260 6.99 22.14 -3.50
C ASP A 260 6.69 20.93 -2.59
N ASP A 261 7.55 20.73 -1.58
CA ASP A 261 7.39 19.72 -0.51
C ASP A 261 6.22 20.02 0.44
N THR A 262 5.40 21.04 0.15
CA THR A 262 4.22 21.42 0.95
C THR A 262 2.89 21.01 0.32
N VAL A 263 2.90 20.58 -0.94
CA VAL A 263 1.68 20.35 -1.74
C VAL A 263 1.41 18.86 -1.86
N SER A 264 0.21 18.44 -1.43
CA SER A 264 -0.30 17.08 -1.65
C SER A 264 -0.76 16.93 -3.09
N ARG A 265 -0.31 15.87 -3.76
CA ARG A 265 -0.61 15.58 -5.17
C ARG A 265 -0.99 14.12 -5.34
N ASP A 266 -1.93 13.83 -6.22
CA ASP A 266 -2.13 12.46 -6.72
C ASP A 266 -1.78 12.42 -8.21
N ALA A 267 -1.19 11.32 -8.68
CA ALA A 267 -0.85 11.13 -10.08
C ALA A 267 -1.50 9.85 -10.59
N ILE A 268 -2.24 9.93 -11.69
CA ILE A 268 -2.98 8.80 -12.26
C ILE A 268 -2.62 8.60 -13.73
N ALA A 269 -2.36 7.35 -14.09
CA ALA A 269 -2.11 6.93 -15.47
C ALA A 269 -2.67 5.52 -15.69
N LEU A 270 -2.93 5.20 -16.95
CA LEU A 270 -3.41 3.89 -17.37
C LEU A 270 -2.55 3.30 -18.48
N ALA A 271 -2.63 1.98 -18.60
CA ALA A 271 -2.16 1.22 -19.74
C ALA A 271 -3.33 0.34 -20.21
N ALA A 272 -3.64 0.37 -21.51
CA ALA A 272 -4.77 -0.36 -22.07
C ALA A 272 -4.35 -1.40 -23.10
N SER A 273 -5.12 -2.49 -23.15
CA SER A 273 -5.14 -3.51 -24.20
C SER A 273 -6.47 -3.45 -24.94
N GLU A 274 -6.76 -4.37 -25.86
CA GLU A 274 -8.08 -4.41 -26.54
C GLU A 274 -9.25 -4.71 -25.59
N GLN A 275 -8.99 -5.45 -24.50
CA GLN A 275 -10.03 -5.88 -23.56
C GLN A 275 -10.01 -5.09 -22.25
N TYR A 276 -8.83 -4.93 -21.64
CA TYR A 276 -8.69 -4.37 -20.30
C TYR A 276 -7.76 -3.16 -20.27
N ALA A 277 -8.08 -2.21 -19.40
CA ALA A 277 -7.24 -1.10 -18.99
C ALA A 277 -6.84 -1.27 -17.52
N CYS A 278 -5.53 -1.22 -17.25
CA CYS A 278 -4.99 -1.19 -15.90
C CYS A 278 -4.64 0.25 -15.54
N ILE A 279 -5.13 0.72 -14.40
CA ILE A 279 -4.94 2.09 -13.93
C ILE A 279 -4.13 2.06 -12.65
N GLN A 280 -3.16 2.95 -12.53
CA GLN A 280 -2.37 3.17 -11.31
C GLN A 280 -2.60 4.58 -10.82
N LEU A 281 -2.82 4.72 -9.51
CA LEU A 281 -2.96 5.99 -8.81
C LEU A 281 -1.91 6.06 -7.70
N PHE A 282 -0.98 7.00 -7.83
CA PHE A 282 0.09 7.24 -6.89
C PHE A 282 -0.27 8.46 -6.03
N GLN A 283 -0.39 8.24 -4.72
CA GLN A 283 -0.70 9.28 -3.75
C GLN A 283 0.58 9.86 -3.18
N ILE A 284 0.83 11.14 -3.43
CA ILE A 284 2.08 11.82 -3.07
C ILE A 284 1.80 12.94 -2.08
N ARG A 285 2.44 12.90 -0.92
CA ARG A 285 2.27 13.89 0.13
C ARG A 285 3.64 14.41 0.51
N ALA A 286 3.80 15.74 0.53
CA ALA A 286 5.09 16.39 0.80
C ALA A 286 6.25 15.82 -0.06
N GLY A 287 5.99 15.59 -1.35
CA GLY A 287 6.97 15.01 -2.28
C GLY A 287 7.30 13.53 -2.07
N GLN A 288 6.58 12.80 -1.19
CA GLN A 288 6.82 11.39 -0.90
C GLN A 288 5.63 10.54 -1.37
N LEU A 289 5.89 9.36 -1.95
CA LEU A 289 4.84 8.38 -2.25
C LEU A 289 4.32 7.77 -0.94
N VAL A 290 3.05 7.97 -0.65
CA VAL A 290 2.36 7.48 0.56
C VAL A 290 1.40 6.34 0.23
N GLY A 291 0.90 6.28 -1.00
CA GLY A 291 -0.05 5.25 -1.41
C GLY A 291 0.08 4.91 -2.88
N ARG A 292 -0.20 3.65 -3.20
CA ARG A 292 -0.35 3.14 -4.56
C ARG A 292 -1.65 2.36 -4.61
N LEU A 293 -2.55 2.77 -5.49
CA LEU A 293 -3.81 2.10 -5.75
C LEU A 293 -3.81 1.62 -7.20
N ALA A 294 -4.35 0.42 -7.40
CA ALA A 294 -4.45 -0.22 -8.70
C ALA A 294 -5.93 -0.47 -9.00
N PHE A 295 -6.37 -0.12 -10.19
CA PHE A 295 -7.72 -0.36 -10.68
C PHE A 295 -7.67 -1.07 -12.03
N VAL A 296 -8.77 -1.74 -12.37
CA VAL A 296 -8.96 -2.40 -13.66
C VAL A 296 -10.30 -1.94 -14.21
N ALA A 297 -10.32 -1.56 -15.48
CA ALA A 297 -11.53 -1.17 -16.20
C ALA A 297 -11.54 -1.82 -17.60
N ASP A 298 -12.70 -1.78 -18.26
CA ASP A 298 -12.80 -2.19 -19.67
C ASP A 298 -12.16 -1.13 -20.58
N ALA A 299 -11.42 -1.59 -21.59
CA ALA A 299 -10.69 -0.69 -22.50
C ALA A 299 -11.55 -0.05 -23.61
N HIS A 300 -12.86 -0.28 -23.61
CA HIS A 300 -13.77 0.13 -24.69
C HIS A 300 -14.16 1.61 -24.65
N ALA A 301 -13.76 2.33 -23.60
CA ALA A 301 -14.00 3.76 -23.44
C ALA A 301 -12.72 4.56 -23.72
N GLU A 302 -12.89 5.85 -24.04
CA GLU A 302 -11.77 6.78 -24.20
C GLU A 302 -10.90 6.85 -22.93
N PRO A 303 -9.56 6.85 -23.02
CA PRO A 303 -8.66 6.84 -21.87
C PRO A 303 -8.96 7.92 -20.83
N GLY A 304 -9.25 9.15 -21.25
CA GLY A 304 -9.61 10.25 -20.35
C GLY A 304 -10.90 10.00 -19.57
N ALA A 305 -11.90 9.37 -20.19
CA ALA A 305 -13.16 9.01 -19.54
C ALA A 305 -12.96 7.88 -18.52
N ILE A 306 -12.10 6.91 -18.81
CA ILE A 306 -11.72 5.85 -17.86
C ILE A 306 -11.05 6.47 -16.62
N LEU A 307 -10.07 7.36 -16.81
CA LEU A 307 -9.40 8.05 -15.70
C LEU A 307 -10.39 8.86 -14.86
N GLN A 308 -11.32 9.59 -15.49
CA GLN A 308 -12.32 10.39 -14.80
C GLN A 308 -13.19 9.52 -13.89
N ARG A 309 -13.72 8.41 -14.42
CA ARG A 309 -14.57 7.48 -13.64
C ARG A 309 -13.84 6.91 -12.43
N VAL A 310 -12.57 6.54 -12.59
CA VAL A 310 -11.75 6.03 -11.48
C VAL A 310 -11.54 7.11 -10.42
N LEU A 311 -11.30 8.36 -10.81
CA LEU A 311 -11.15 9.47 -9.86
C LEU A 311 -12.46 9.78 -9.14
N GLU A 312 -13.59 9.77 -9.85
CA GLU A 312 -14.93 9.95 -9.26
C GLU A 312 -15.21 8.88 -8.21
N GLU A 313 -15.03 7.60 -8.55
CA GLU A 313 -15.23 6.48 -7.63
C GLU A 313 -14.26 6.54 -6.44
N HIS A 314 -12.98 6.82 -6.69
CA HIS A 314 -11.97 6.92 -5.64
C HIS A 314 -12.29 8.02 -4.62
N TYR A 315 -12.63 9.23 -5.09
CA TYR A 315 -12.91 10.34 -4.20
C TYR A 315 -14.34 10.38 -3.69
N GLN A 316 -15.27 9.58 -4.21
CA GLN A 316 -16.63 9.52 -3.69
C GLN A 316 -16.63 9.19 -2.19
N THR A 317 -15.88 8.18 -1.78
CA THR A 317 -15.80 7.72 -0.38
C THR A 317 -14.65 8.33 0.42
N ALA A 318 -13.77 9.12 -0.21
CA ALA A 318 -12.60 9.70 0.46
C ALA A 318 -12.98 10.82 1.43
N ASP A 319 -12.32 10.86 2.58
CA ASP A 319 -12.46 11.97 3.53
C ASP A 319 -11.86 13.26 2.94
N SER A 320 -12.39 14.42 3.33
CA SER A 320 -11.95 15.73 2.78
C SER A 320 -10.45 16.01 2.96
N VAL A 321 -9.83 15.39 3.98
CA VAL A 321 -8.40 15.49 4.28
C VAL A 321 -7.53 14.70 3.29
N GLU A 322 -8.08 13.66 2.67
CA GLU A 322 -7.35 12.77 1.75
C GLU A 322 -7.24 13.34 0.34
N ILE A 323 -8.18 14.20 -0.05
CA ILE A 323 -8.22 14.87 -1.35
C ILE A 323 -6.96 15.75 -1.50
N PRO A 324 -6.14 15.59 -2.56
CA PRO A 324 -4.94 16.39 -2.79
C PRO A 324 -5.28 17.80 -3.31
N THR A 325 -4.31 18.71 -3.35
CA THR A 325 -4.51 20.07 -3.93
C THR A 325 -4.25 20.08 -5.43
N GLU A 326 -3.47 19.11 -5.92
CA GLU A 326 -3.25 18.89 -7.35
C GLU A 326 -3.51 17.42 -7.68
N ILE A 327 -4.14 17.16 -8.82
CA ILE A 327 -4.29 15.83 -9.40
C ILE A 327 -3.66 15.89 -10.80
N LEU A 328 -2.66 15.05 -11.02
CA LEU A 328 -1.97 14.93 -12.29
C LEU A 328 -2.58 13.76 -13.06
N VAL A 329 -2.98 14.00 -14.31
CA VAL A 329 -3.61 13.00 -15.19
C VAL A 329 -2.77 12.79 -16.45
N GLN A 330 -2.69 11.56 -16.92
CA GLN A 330 -2.03 11.23 -18.19
C GLN A 330 -2.77 11.78 -19.41
N HIS A 331 -4.11 11.75 -19.38
CA HIS A 331 -4.98 12.24 -20.45
C HIS A 331 -5.94 13.31 -19.92
N GLU A 332 -6.34 14.24 -20.77
CA GLU A 332 -7.37 15.23 -20.41
C GLU A 332 -8.70 14.53 -20.09
N LEU A 333 -9.33 14.96 -18.99
CA LEU A 333 -10.62 14.41 -18.56
C LEU A 333 -11.77 15.18 -19.25
N PRO A 334 -12.82 14.50 -19.73
CA PRO A 334 -13.99 15.14 -20.32
C PRO A 334 -14.57 16.29 -19.48
N ASP A 335 -14.76 16.07 -18.17
CA ASP A 335 -15.37 17.02 -17.24
C ASP A 335 -14.40 17.46 -16.12
N ALA A 336 -13.13 17.69 -16.47
CA ALA A 336 -12.08 18.06 -15.50
C ALA A 336 -12.48 19.25 -14.60
N ALA A 337 -13.14 20.27 -15.16
CA ALA A 337 -13.56 21.45 -14.43
C ALA A 337 -14.63 21.14 -13.37
N ILE A 338 -15.64 20.34 -13.72
CA ILE A 338 -16.74 19.96 -12.82
C ILE A 338 -16.17 19.14 -11.66
N LEU A 339 -15.31 18.16 -11.96
CA LEU A 339 -14.68 17.33 -10.94
C LEU A 339 -13.80 18.18 -10.00
N ALA A 340 -13.00 19.11 -10.55
CA ALA A 340 -12.17 20.01 -9.75
C ALA A 340 -13.01 20.90 -8.80
N ASP A 341 -14.17 21.39 -9.24
CA ASP A 341 -15.08 22.21 -8.44
C ASP A 341 -15.72 21.41 -7.30
N VAL A 342 -16.19 20.19 -7.60
CA VAL A 342 -16.75 19.27 -6.58
C VAL A 342 -15.70 18.93 -5.51
N LEU A 343 -14.48 18.61 -5.92
CA LEU A 343 -13.38 18.30 -5.00
C LEU A 343 -12.94 19.52 -4.20
N THR A 344 -12.94 20.72 -4.81
CA THR A 344 -12.67 21.98 -4.12
C THR A 344 -13.69 22.25 -3.03
N GLY A 345 -14.98 22.06 -3.31
CA GLY A 345 -16.07 22.21 -2.34
C GLY A 345 -15.93 21.26 -1.15
N ARG A 346 -15.63 19.98 -1.40
CA ARG A 346 -15.44 18.98 -0.34
C ARG A 346 -14.20 19.21 0.51
N LYS A 347 -13.10 19.64 -0.11
CA LYS A 347 -11.83 19.89 0.59
C LYS A 347 -11.82 21.21 1.37
N GLY A 348 -12.59 22.21 0.92
CA GLY A 348 -12.54 23.58 1.44
C GLY A 348 -11.29 24.38 0.99
N LYS A 349 -10.52 23.85 0.02
CA LYS A 349 -9.37 24.51 -0.62
C LYS A 349 -9.37 24.17 -2.10
N LYS A 350 -8.87 25.09 -2.93
CA LYS A 350 -8.79 24.92 -4.39
C LYS A 350 -8.04 23.63 -4.75
N VAL A 351 -8.70 22.78 -5.52
CA VAL A 351 -8.15 21.57 -6.15
C VAL A 351 -7.95 21.85 -7.63
N THR A 352 -6.83 21.42 -8.19
CA THR A 352 -6.51 21.60 -9.62
C THR A 352 -6.23 20.25 -10.26
N ILE A 353 -6.79 20.02 -11.44
CA ILE A 353 -6.53 18.83 -12.25
C ILE A 353 -5.70 19.27 -13.46
N LEU A 354 -4.55 18.62 -13.69
CA LEU A 354 -3.57 19.04 -14.67
C LEU A 354 -3.11 17.83 -15.51
N ALA A 355 -3.02 18.02 -16.83
CA ALA A 355 -2.38 17.08 -17.75
C ALA A 355 -0.98 17.62 -18.15
N PRO A 356 0.09 17.30 -17.39
CA PRO A 356 1.41 17.86 -17.65
C PRO A 356 2.02 17.27 -18.94
N GLN A 357 2.44 18.12 -19.88
CA GLN A 357 3.05 17.69 -21.15
C GLN A 357 4.59 17.72 -21.15
N ARG A 358 5.22 18.48 -20.25
CA ARG A 358 6.68 18.64 -20.13
C ARG A 358 7.03 18.91 -18.66
N GLN A 359 8.30 18.69 -18.26
CA GLN A 359 8.87 18.91 -16.90
C GLN A 359 8.68 17.74 -15.92
N THR A 360 9.16 17.90 -14.68
CA THR A 360 9.16 16.90 -13.60
C THR A 360 7.77 16.31 -13.25
N LYS A 361 6.68 17.04 -13.50
CA LYS A 361 5.31 16.50 -13.32
C LYS A 361 4.97 15.45 -14.37
N ALA A 362 5.52 15.57 -15.59
CA ALA A 362 5.34 14.58 -16.66
C ALA A 362 6.16 13.31 -16.37
N GLU A 363 7.40 13.44 -15.87
CA GLU A 363 8.23 12.29 -15.46
C GLU A 363 7.52 11.42 -14.41
N LEU A 364 6.79 12.05 -13.48
CA LEU A 364 5.97 11.34 -12.51
C LEU A 364 4.84 10.54 -13.17
N ILE A 365 4.15 11.12 -14.15
CA ILE A 365 3.12 10.42 -14.93
C ILE A 365 3.71 9.25 -15.70
N GLU A 366 4.86 9.43 -16.36
CA GLU A 366 5.58 8.35 -17.06
C GLU A 366 5.97 7.20 -16.11
N MET A 367 6.33 7.52 -14.87
CA MET A 367 6.56 6.50 -13.85
C MET A 367 5.26 5.75 -13.49
N VAL A 368 4.14 6.45 -13.31
CA VAL A 368 2.83 5.81 -13.02
C VAL A 368 2.38 4.93 -14.20
N GLU A 369 2.53 5.42 -15.43
CA GLU A 369 2.20 4.71 -16.67
C GLU A 369 3.01 3.43 -16.83
N ARG A 370 4.34 3.49 -16.64
CA ARG A 370 5.18 2.28 -16.69
C ARG A 370 4.75 1.23 -15.67
N ASN A 371 4.37 1.64 -14.46
CA ASN A 371 3.86 0.72 -13.45
C ASN A 371 2.48 0.15 -13.86
N ALA A 372 1.64 0.91 -14.55
CA ALA A 372 0.39 0.41 -15.12
C ALA A 372 0.63 -0.61 -16.24
N GLN A 373 1.63 -0.37 -17.11
CA GLN A 373 2.01 -1.29 -18.18
C GLN A 373 2.50 -2.64 -17.64
N TYR A 374 3.27 -2.63 -16.55
CA TYR A 374 3.72 -3.85 -15.89
C TYR A 374 2.55 -4.68 -15.34
N GLU A 375 1.53 -4.04 -14.74
CA GLU A 375 0.33 -4.74 -14.29
C GLU A 375 -0.51 -5.26 -15.47
N LEU A 376 -0.62 -4.50 -16.56
CA LEU A 376 -1.34 -4.95 -17.76
C LEU A 376 -0.68 -6.20 -18.36
N GLN A 377 0.63 -6.19 -18.56
CA GLN A 377 1.37 -7.35 -19.08
C GLN A 377 1.22 -8.57 -18.17
N ARG A 378 1.19 -8.36 -16.85
CA ARG A 378 0.95 -9.42 -15.88
C ARG A 378 -0.46 -9.97 -15.99
N MET A 379 -1.47 -9.10 -16.13
CA MET A 379 -2.86 -9.50 -16.31
C MET A 379 -3.09 -10.26 -17.61
N GLN A 380 -2.52 -9.82 -18.74
CA GLN A 380 -2.61 -10.52 -20.02
C GLN A 380 -2.04 -11.94 -19.93
N LYS A 381 -0.83 -12.09 -19.37
CA LYS A 381 -0.21 -13.42 -19.15
C LYS A 381 -1.03 -14.32 -18.23
N MET A 382 -1.66 -13.76 -17.19
CA MET A 382 -2.57 -14.52 -16.33
C MET A 382 -3.87 -14.88 -17.05
N GLY A 383 -4.40 -13.99 -17.89
CA GLY A 383 -5.59 -14.21 -18.72
C GLY A 383 -5.39 -15.35 -19.71
N ASP A 384 -4.31 -15.33 -20.50
CA ASP A 384 -3.97 -16.39 -21.46
C ASP A 384 -3.82 -17.75 -20.76
N ARG A 385 -3.12 -17.76 -19.62
CA ARG A 385 -2.94 -18.98 -18.82
C ARG A 385 -4.27 -19.49 -18.23
N ASN A 386 -5.12 -18.60 -17.74
CA ASN A 386 -6.43 -18.96 -17.22
C ASN A 386 -7.36 -19.46 -18.32
N HIS A 387 -7.33 -18.84 -19.51
CA HIS A 387 -8.09 -19.28 -20.66
C HIS A 387 -7.66 -20.69 -21.09
N GLN A 388 -6.35 -20.94 -21.19
CA GLN A 388 -5.83 -22.28 -21.47
C GLN A 388 -6.22 -23.30 -20.40
N ALA A 389 -6.23 -22.90 -19.12
CA ALA A 389 -6.67 -23.75 -18.02
C ALA A 389 -8.17 -24.06 -18.07
N MET A 390 -9.02 -23.10 -18.46
CA MET A 390 -10.45 -23.32 -18.64
C MET A 390 -10.74 -24.19 -19.85
N GLN A 391 -10.00 -24.04 -20.96
CA GLN A 391 -10.09 -24.92 -22.14
C GLN A 391 -9.72 -26.37 -21.78
N ASP A 392 -8.59 -26.54 -21.09
CA ASP A 392 -8.14 -27.86 -20.62
C ASP A 392 -9.14 -28.48 -19.64
N LEU A 393 -9.69 -27.68 -18.71
CA LEU A 393 -10.72 -28.13 -17.77
C LEU A 393 -12.02 -28.56 -18.47
N ALA A 394 -12.46 -27.78 -19.46
CA ALA A 394 -13.63 -28.12 -20.27
C ALA A 394 -13.43 -29.45 -21.01
N ALA A 395 -12.24 -29.68 -21.57
CA ALA A 395 -11.89 -30.94 -22.22
C ALA A 395 -11.82 -32.12 -21.23
N ILE A 396 -11.30 -31.92 -20.02
CA ILE A 396 -11.21 -32.97 -18.99
C ILE A 396 -12.59 -33.44 -18.53
N ILE A 397 -13.52 -32.50 -18.33
CA ILE A 397 -14.85 -32.75 -17.73
C ILE A 397 -15.93 -32.95 -18.80
N ASP A 398 -15.58 -32.81 -20.08
CA ASP A 398 -16.49 -32.86 -21.23
C ASP A 398 -17.62 -31.82 -21.10
N LEU A 399 -17.20 -30.55 -20.89
CA LEU A 399 -18.11 -29.40 -20.89
C LEU A 399 -18.32 -28.91 -22.32
N PRO A 400 -19.57 -28.57 -22.71
CA PRO A 400 -19.87 -28.07 -24.06
C PRO A 400 -19.25 -26.69 -24.32
N ASP A 401 -19.19 -25.86 -23.28
CA ASP A 401 -18.67 -24.50 -23.32
C ASP A 401 -17.57 -24.29 -22.26
N LEU A 402 -16.78 -23.23 -22.46
CA LEU A 402 -15.77 -22.80 -21.49
C LEU A 402 -16.42 -22.41 -20.15
N PRO A 403 -16.03 -23.02 -19.02
CA PRO A 403 -16.64 -22.72 -17.72
C PRO A 403 -16.21 -21.33 -17.24
N ARG A 404 -17.10 -20.36 -17.39
CA ARG A 404 -16.84 -18.96 -17.08
C ARG A 404 -16.96 -18.69 -15.59
N ARG A 405 -17.98 -19.24 -14.94
CA ARG A 405 -18.22 -19.15 -13.49
C ARG A 405 -18.08 -20.51 -12.84
N ILE A 406 -17.07 -20.65 -11.97
CA ILE A 406 -16.80 -21.88 -11.23
C ILE A 406 -17.00 -21.62 -9.73
N GLU A 407 -17.81 -22.43 -9.06
CA GLU A 407 -18.07 -22.32 -7.62
C GLU A 407 -17.37 -23.46 -6.87
N GLY A 408 -16.64 -23.11 -5.81
CA GLY A 408 -15.92 -24.03 -4.94
C GLY A 408 -16.51 -24.08 -3.54
N TYR A 409 -16.75 -25.27 -3.01
CA TYR A 409 -17.32 -25.48 -1.67
C TYR A 409 -16.39 -26.27 -0.76
N ASP A 410 -16.15 -25.74 0.44
CA ASP A 410 -15.36 -26.38 1.51
C ASP A 410 -16.13 -26.37 2.85
N ILE A 411 -16.02 -27.46 3.62
CA ILE A 411 -16.59 -27.55 4.98
C ILE A 411 -15.48 -27.47 6.01
N SER A 412 -15.64 -26.55 6.96
CA SER A 412 -14.68 -26.36 8.05
C SER A 412 -15.31 -26.65 9.41
N HIS A 413 -14.70 -27.61 10.12
CA HIS A 413 -15.03 -27.94 11.51
C HIS A 413 -13.96 -27.41 12.45
N ILE A 414 -14.37 -26.72 13.51
CA ILE A 414 -13.50 -26.34 14.62
C ILE A 414 -14.11 -26.89 15.90
N GLN A 415 -13.26 -27.56 16.69
CA GLN A 415 -13.60 -28.07 18.01
C GLN A 415 -14.14 -26.93 18.90
N GLY A 416 -15.42 -27.00 19.28
CA GLY A 416 -16.07 -26.03 20.17
C GLY A 416 -16.79 -24.84 19.50
N SER A 417 -16.98 -24.84 18.17
CA SER A 417 -17.80 -23.86 17.45
C SER A 417 -18.68 -24.50 16.38
N ASN A 418 -19.75 -23.82 15.94
CA ASN A 418 -20.64 -24.31 14.88
C ASN A 418 -19.88 -24.51 13.56
N ALA A 419 -20.20 -25.57 12.83
CA ALA A 419 -19.64 -25.85 11.51
C ALA A 419 -19.99 -24.74 10.51
N VAL A 420 -19.05 -24.40 9.62
CA VAL A 420 -19.21 -23.35 8.61
C VAL A 420 -18.75 -23.88 7.26
N ALA A 421 -19.61 -23.76 6.26
CA ALA A 421 -19.25 -23.98 4.88
C ALA A 421 -18.84 -22.66 4.21
N SER A 422 -17.87 -22.76 3.31
CA SER A 422 -17.34 -21.64 2.54
C SER A 422 -17.60 -21.88 1.06
N GLN A 423 -18.22 -20.91 0.42
CA GLN A 423 -18.39 -20.85 -1.03
C GLN A 423 -17.47 -19.75 -1.57
N VAL A 424 -16.62 -20.12 -2.51
CA VAL A 424 -15.79 -19.19 -3.30
C VAL A 424 -16.16 -19.28 -4.76
N VAL A 425 -15.94 -18.21 -5.49
CA VAL A 425 -16.34 -18.11 -6.90
C VAL A 425 -15.16 -17.63 -7.71
N PHE A 426 -14.87 -18.33 -8.80
CA PHE A 426 -13.95 -17.87 -9.82
C PHE A 426 -14.76 -17.46 -11.05
N ILE A 427 -14.45 -16.28 -11.61
CA ILE A 427 -14.99 -15.81 -12.88
C ILE A 427 -13.82 -15.65 -13.84
N ASP A 428 -13.89 -16.26 -15.02
CA ASP A 428 -12.83 -16.25 -16.02
C ASP A 428 -11.47 -16.73 -15.45
N GLY A 429 -11.54 -17.73 -14.55
CA GLY A 429 -10.39 -18.32 -13.86
C GLY A 429 -9.75 -17.42 -12.78
N LEU A 430 -10.37 -16.29 -12.45
CA LEU A 430 -9.91 -15.35 -11.41
C LEU A 430 -10.83 -15.35 -10.18
N PRO A 431 -10.28 -15.21 -8.96
CA PRO A 431 -11.10 -15.15 -7.75
C PRO A 431 -12.02 -13.91 -7.71
N ALA A 432 -13.33 -14.13 -7.67
CA ALA A 432 -14.37 -13.09 -7.58
C ALA A 432 -14.85 -12.95 -6.12
N LYS A 433 -14.01 -12.32 -5.28
CA LYS A 433 -14.20 -12.22 -3.81
C LYS A 433 -15.56 -11.64 -3.39
N GLN A 434 -16.14 -10.74 -4.18
CA GLN A 434 -17.46 -10.15 -3.95
C GLN A 434 -18.60 -11.19 -3.92
N ASN A 435 -18.40 -12.33 -4.58
CA ASN A 435 -19.38 -13.41 -4.67
C ASN A 435 -19.18 -14.50 -3.60
N TYR A 436 -18.21 -14.34 -2.70
CA TYR A 436 -17.94 -15.34 -1.67
C TYR A 436 -19.03 -15.32 -0.60
N ARG A 437 -19.34 -16.49 -0.04
CA ARG A 437 -20.37 -16.63 1.00
C ARG A 437 -19.93 -17.64 2.07
N HIS A 438 -20.31 -17.36 3.32
CA HIS A 438 -20.24 -18.33 4.41
C HIS A 438 -21.64 -18.81 4.76
N TYR A 439 -21.79 -20.13 4.92
CA TYR A 439 -23.03 -20.74 5.39
C TYR A 439 -22.80 -21.30 6.78
N LYS A 440 -23.52 -20.76 7.76
CA LYS A 440 -23.63 -21.39 9.08
C LYS A 440 -24.49 -22.64 8.92
N ILE A 441 -23.93 -23.79 9.25
CA ILE A 441 -24.63 -25.07 9.24
C ILE A 441 -25.61 -25.08 10.40
N LYS A 442 -26.87 -25.44 10.12
CA LYS A 442 -27.95 -25.43 11.12
C LYS A 442 -28.32 -26.82 11.61
N ASN A 443 -27.75 -27.86 11.03
CA ASN A 443 -28.17 -29.24 11.28
C ASN A 443 -27.90 -29.68 12.74
N PRO A 444 -28.92 -30.08 13.51
CA PRO A 444 -28.80 -30.48 14.92
C PRO A 444 -28.10 -31.84 15.14
N THR A 445 -27.85 -32.64 14.10
CA THR A 445 -27.11 -33.91 14.20
C THR A 445 -25.59 -33.74 14.17
N VAL A 446 -25.09 -32.54 13.87
CA VAL A 446 -23.65 -32.22 13.87
C VAL A 446 -23.23 -31.82 15.29
N THR A 447 -23.01 -32.82 16.15
CA THR A 447 -22.51 -32.64 17.52
C THR A 447 -20.98 -32.59 17.56
N ALA A 448 -20.40 -31.87 18.52
CA ALA A 448 -18.95 -31.80 18.71
C ALA A 448 -18.36 -33.22 18.92
N GLY A 449 -17.70 -33.76 17.89
CA GLY A 449 -17.09 -35.10 17.89
C GLY A 449 -17.55 -36.02 16.76
N HIS A 450 -18.69 -35.75 16.12
CA HIS A 450 -19.15 -36.44 14.91
C HIS A 450 -19.32 -35.43 13.76
N SER A 451 -18.40 -35.47 12.80
CA SER A 451 -18.42 -34.65 11.59
C SER A 451 -19.22 -35.39 10.52
N ASP A 452 -20.45 -34.97 10.26
CA ASP A 452 -21.16 -35.41 9.04
C ASP A 452 -20.98 -34.34 7.95
N ASP A 453 -19.79 -34.36 7.35
CA ASP A 453 -19.40 -33.46 6.26
C ASP A 453 -20.31 -33.67 5.04
N PHE A 454 -20.88 -34.87 4.87
CA PHE A 454 -21.81 -35.21 3.80
C PHE A 454 -23.12 -34.43 3.94
N ALA A 455 -23.74 -34.50 5.12
CA ALA A 455 -24.99 -33.78 5.40
C ALA A 455 -24.79 -32.26 5.35
N SER A 456 -23.62 -31.77 5.77
CA SER A 456 -23.29 -30.34 5.75
C SER A 456 -23.16 -29.80 4.32
N LEU A 457 -22.50 -30.52 3.41
CA LEU A 457 -22.44 -30.14 1.99
C LEU A 457 -23.82 -30.19 1.32
N ALA A 458 -24.59 -31.23 1.59
CA ALA A 458 -25.96 -31.38 1.08
C ALA A 458 -26.85 -30.19 1.49
N GLU A 459 -26.82 -29.78 2.77
CA GLU A 459 -27.59 -28.61 3.27
C GLU A 459 -27.22 -27.32 2.50
N VAL A 460 -25.92 -27.11 2.26
CA VAL A 460 -25.41 -25.89 1.63
C VAL A 460 -25.81 -25.81 0.17
N ILE A 461 -25.65 -26.92 -0.57
CA ILE A 461 -26.08 -27.01 -1.97
C ILE A 461 -27.59 -26.84 -2.07
N GLN A 462 -28.36 -27.51 -1.22
CA GLN A 462 -29.81 -27.34 -1.17
C GLN A 462 -30.19 -25.87 -0.97
N ARG A 463 -29.58 -25.18 0.01
CA ARG A 463 -29.85 -23.77 0.29
C ARG A 463 -29.44 -22.84 -0.86
N ARG A 464 -28.32 -23.11 -1.53
CA ARG A 464 -27.84 -22.32 -2.67
C ARG A 464 -28.81 -22.40 -3.85
N PHE A 465 -29.29 -23.60 -4.16
CA PHE A 465 -30.06 -23.86 -5.37
C PHE A 465 -31.58 -23.97 -5.14
N ARG A 466 -32.05 -23.88 -3.89
CA ARG A 466 -33.47 -23.96 -3.51
C ARG A 466 -34.40 -23.19 -4.43
N LYS A 467 -34.10 -21.92 -4.70
CA LYS A 467 -34.93 -21.06 -5.56
C LYS A 467 -35.13 -21.63 -6.98
N TYR A 468 -34.10 -22.27 -7.54
CA TYR A 468 -34.14 -22.85 -8.90
C TYR A 468 -34.81 -24.22 -8.95
N GLY A 469 -34.85 -24.93 -7.81
CA GLY A 469 -35.65 -26.15 -7.64
C GLY A 469 -37.12 -25.86 -7.37
N GLU A 470 -37.44 -24.75 -6.69
CA GLU A 470 -38.81 -24.32 -6.40
C GLU A 470 -39.48 -23.62 -7.60
N ASP A 471 -38.70 -22.89 -8.41
CA ASP A 471 -39.18 -22.19 -9.61
C ASP A 471 -38.39 -22.62 -10.87
N PRO A 472 -38.93 -23.58 -11.65
CA PRO A 472 -38.30 -24.05 -12.89
C PRO A 472 -38.24 -22.99 -14.00
N GLN A 473 -39.00 -21.89 -13.91
CA GLN A 473 -39.00 -20.84 -14.94
C GLN A 473 -37.84 -19.85 -14.77
N LEU A 474 -37.15 -19.88 -13.62
CA LEU A 474 -35.96 -19.06 -13.42
C LEU A 474 -34.89 -19.39 -14.45
N GLN A 475 -34.43 -18.35 -15.15
CA GLN A 475 -33.38 -18.47 -16.15
C GLN A 475 -32.09 -19.03 -15.52
N ARG A 476 -31.66 -20.18 -16.04
CA ARG A 476 -30.40 -20.85 -15.67
C ARG A 476 -29.29 -20.45 -16.65
N VAL A 477 -29.48 -20.77 -17.94
CA VAL A 477 -28.54 -20.44 -19.02
C VAL A 477 -28.55 -18.92 -19.29
N GLY A 478 -27.37 -18.30 -19.25
CA GLY A 478 -27.19 -16.85 -19.43
C GLY A 478 -27.40 -16.01 -18.18
N ASN A 479 -27.72 -16.62 -17.04
CA ASN A 479 -27.81 -15.95 -15.74
C ASN A 479 -26.41 -15.78 -15.13
N PRO A 480 -25.92 -14.55 -14.86
CA PRO A 480 -24.57 -14.32 -14.31
C PRO A 480 -24.32 -14.94 -12.92
N ASP A 481 -25.37 -15.28 -12.17
CA ASP A 481 -25.26 -15.95 -10.88
C ASP A 481 -25.31 -17.48 -10.99
N TRP A 482 -25.65 -18.04 -12.15
CA TRP A 482 -25.67 -19.49 -12.37
C TRP A 482 -24.25 -20.00 -12.64
N PRO A 483 -23.76 -21.01 -11.90
CA PRO A 483 -22.44 -21.57 -12.13
C PRO A 483 -22.41 -22.54 -13.31
N ASP A 484 -21.34 -22.50 -14.11
CA ASP A 484 -21.09 -23.45 -15.18
C ASP A 484 -20.50 -24.76 -14.63
N LEU A 485 -19.80 -24.68 -13.49
CA LEU A 485 -19.20 -25.82 -12.80
C LEU A 485 -19.19 -25.63 -11.29
N ILE A 486 -19.56 -26.68 -10.56
CA ILE A 486 -19.38 -26.77 -9.12
C ILE A 486 -18.28 -27.77 -8.79
N MET A 487 -17.33 -27.33 -7.96
CA MET A 487 -16.34 -28.19 -7.32
C MET A 487 -16.63 -28.28 -5.83
N ILE A 488 -16.63 -29.50 -5.29
CA ILE A 488 -16.62 -29.73 -3.84
C ILE A 488 -15.25 -30.24 -3.38
N ASP A 489 -14.76 -29.73 -2.25
CA ASP A 489 -13.56 -30.28 -1.59
C ASP A 489 -13.95 -31.57 -0.86
N GLY A 490 -13.72 -32.70 -1.53
CA GLY A 490 -14.20 -33.96 -1.00
C GLY A 490 -13.96 -35.18 -1.88
N GLY A 491 -14.17 -36.35 -1.28
CA GLY A 491 -14.13 -37.64 -1.97
C GLY A 491 -15.49 -38.04 -2.56
N LYS A 492 -15.53 -39.24 -3.16
CA LYS A 492 -16.71 -39.82 -3.81
C LYS A 492 -17.99 -39.81 -2.95
N GLY A 493 -17.88 -40.04 -1.64
CA GLY A 493 -19.03 -40.02 -0.74
C GLY A 493 -19.69 -38.64 -0.66
N GLN A 494 -18.89 -37.56 -0.59
CA GLN A 494 -19.37 -36.17 -0.55
C GLN A 494 -20.02 -35.79 -1.87
N LEU A 495 -19.45 -36.26 -2.99
CA LEU A 495 -20.05 -36.08 -4.31
C LEU A 495 -21.42 -36.75 -4.41
N SER A 496 -21.54 -37.98 -3.92
CA SER A 496 -22.79 -38.75 -3.99
C SER A 496 -23.93 -38.07 -3.23
N SER A 497 -23.66 -37.50 -2.05
CA SER A 497 -24.67 -36.77 -1.27
C SER A 497 -25.12 -35.47 -1.95
N VAL A 498 -24.20 -34.76 -2.60
CA VAL A 498 -24.53 -33.55 -3.37
C VAL A 498 -25.34 -33.89 -4.63
N VAL A 499 -24.96 -34.97 -5.33
CA VAL A 499 -25.69 -35.46 -6.51
C VAL A 499 -27.13 -35.82 -6.15
N ALA A 500 -27.37 -36.48 -5.01
CA ALA A 500 -28.72 -36.81 -4.56
C ALA A 500 -29.61 -35.56 -4.38
N VAL A 501 -29.06 -34.48 -3.80
CA VAL A 501 -29.78 -33.20 -3.64
C VAL A 501 -30.07 -32.54 -4.99
N LEU A 502 -29.11 -32.54 -5.91
CA LEU A 502 -29.31 -31.97 -7.24
C LEU A 502 -30.35 -32.76 -8.06
N GLN A 503 -30.43 -34.08 -7.88
CA GLN A 503 -31.45 -34.93 -8.49
C GLN A 503 -32.84 -34.65 -7.93
N GLU A 504 -32.98 -34.51 -6.60
CA GLU A 504 -34.25 -34.17 -5.95
C GLU A 504 -34.83 -32.84 -6.47
N HIS A 505 -33.97 -31.90 -6.84
CA HIS A 505 -34.36 -30.60 -7.38
C HIS A 505 -34.38 -30.50 -8.92
N ASN A 506 -34.18 -31.61 -9.65
CA ASN A 506 -34.11 -31.63 -11.12
C ASN A 506 -33.07 -30.64 -11.69
N LEU A 507 -31.88 -30.59 -11.07
CA LEU A 507 -30.79 -29.69 -11.46
C LEU A 507 -29.58 -30.43 -12.05
N LEU A 508 -29.50 -31.76 -11.91
CA LEU A 508 -28.32 -32.53 -12.31
C LEU A 508 -28.05 -32.47 -13.83
N GLU A 509 -29.09 -32.30 -14.65
CA GLU A 509 -28.94 -32.20 -16.11
C GLU A 509 -28.36 -30.85 -16.54
N ASP A 510 -28.68 -29.78 -15.83
CA ASP A 510 -28.27 -28.41 -16.18
C ASP A 510 -27.00 -27.93 -15.47
N LEU A 511 -26.54 -28.67 -14.45
CA LEU A 511 -25.45 -28.25 -13.59
C LEU A 511 -24.37 -29.32 -13.48
N ARG A 512 -23.17 -28.99 -13.96
CA ARG A 512 -22.01 -29.88 -13.81
C ARG A 512 -21.43 -29.78 -12.40
N VAL A 513 -21.21 -30.92 -11.76
CA VAL A 513 -20.61 -31.04 -10.43
C VAL A 513 -19.48 -32.05 -10.45
N VAL A 514 -18.37 -31.71 -9.80
CA VAL A 514 -17.20 -32.58 -9.62
C VAL A 514 -16.69 -32.50 -8.18
N SER A 515 -15.97 -33.54 -7.74
CA SER A 515 -15.21 -33.48 -6.49
C SER A 515 -13.72 -33.59 -6.73
N LEU A 516 -12.93 -32.86 -5.95
CA LEU A 516 -11.46 -32.90 -6.00
C LEU A 516 -10.92 -33.55 -4.73
N ALA A 517 -10.38 -34.77 -4.85
CA ALA A 517 -9.86 -35.51 -3.70
C ALA A 517 -8.45 -35.02 -3.29
N LYS A 518 -8.28 -34.75 -1.99
CA LYS A 518 -7.12 -34.02 -1.42
C LYS A 518 -5.75 -34.69 -1.58
N GLN A 519 -5.66 -36.02 -1.61
CA GLN A 519 -4.37 -36.72 -1.55
C GLN A 519 -3.61 -36.75 -2.88
N ARG A 520 -4.33 -36.80 -4.00
CA ARG A 520 -3.74 -36.97 -5.35
C ARG A 520 -4.31 -36.03 -6.40
N GLU A 521 -5.18 -35.09 -5.98
CA GLU A 521 -5.81 -34.13 -6.88
C GLU A 521 -6.62 -34.82 -7.98
N GLU A 522 -7.21 -35.96 -7.59
CA GLU A 522 -8.06 -36.81 -8.41
C GLU A 522 -9.45 -36.19 -8.55
N ILE A 523 -9.91 -36.06 -9.79
CA ILE A 523 -11.24 -35.52 -10.12
C ILE A 523 -12.21 -36.70 -10.22
N PHE A 524 -13.32 -36.64 -9.49
CA PHE A 524 -14.41 -37.61 -9.59
C PHE A 524 -15.64 -36.98 -10.25
N LEU A 525 -16.24 -37.73 -11.17
CA LEU A 525 -17.51 -37.40 -11.80
C LEU A 525 -18.68 -38.13 -11.10
N PRO A 526 -19.91 -37.60 -11.16
CA PRO A 526 -21.10 -38.29 -10.69
C PRO A 526 -21.26 -39.67 -11.32
N GLY A 527 -21.59 -40.69 -10.51
CA GLY A 527 -21.81 -42.05 -10.99
C GLY A 527 -20.54 -42.87 -11.26
N GLU A 528 -19.38 -42.23 -11.37
CA GLU A 528 -18.12 -42.92 -11.69
C GLU A 528 -17.45 -43.53 -10.46
N SER A 529 -16.87 -44.73 -10.65
CA SER A 529 -16.18 -45.45 -9.57
C SER A 529 -14.69 -45.15 -9.49
N GLN A 530 -14.08 -44.80 -10.61
CA GLN A 530 -12.68 -44.40 -10.72
C GLN A 530 -12.59 -42.89 -11.00
N PRO A 531 -11.55 -42.21 -10.52
CA PRO A 531 -11.31 -40.83 -10.91
C PRO A 531 -10.93 -40.73 -12.38
N LEU A 532 -11.12 -39.54 -12.95
CA LEU A 532 -10.63 -39.22 -14.29
C LEU A 532 -9.11 -39.40 -14.37
N LYS A 533 -8.63 -39.86 -15.51
CA LYS A 533 -7.19 -39.98 -15.79
C LYS A 533 -6.61 -38.62 -16.10
N THR A 534 -6.22 -37.90 -15.05
CA THR A 534 -5.63 -36.56 -15.14
C THR A 534 -4.22 -36.53 -14.56
N ASN A 535 -3.46 -35.51 -14.94
CA ASN A 535 -2.15 -35.22 -14.36
C ASN A 535 -2.27 -33.98 -13.46
N ALA A 536 -1.72 -34.01 -12.25
CA ALA A 536 -1.73 -32.89 -11.29
C ALA A 536 -1.18 -31.57 -11.86
N GLU A 537 -0.31 -31.66 -12.87
CA GLU A 537 0.31 -30.52 -13.55
C GLU A 537 -0.51 -29.99 -14.73
N GLN A 538 -1.62 -30.63 -15.10
CA GLN A 538 -2.51 -30.12 -16.15
C GLN A 538 -3.10 -28.76 -15.76
N PRO A 539 -3.13 -27.77 -16.68
CA PRO A 539 -3.67 -26.44 -16.39
C PRO A 539 -5.07 -26.43 -15.77
N GLY A 540 -5.98 -27.28 -16.24
CA GLY A 540 -7.34 -27.40 -15.71
C GLY A 540 -7.38 -27.95 -14.28
N VAL A 541 -6.54 -28.93 -13.97
CA VAL A 541 -6.39 -29.47 -12.60
C VAL A 541 -5.80 -28.40 -11.68
N GLN A 542 -4.79 -27.65 -12.14
CA GLN A 542 -4.23 -26.51 -11.40
C GLN A 542 -5.29 -25.42 -11.10
N LEU A 543 -6.23 -25.18 -12.01
CA LEU A 543 -7.34 -24.25 -11.77
C LEU A 543 -8.27 -24.73 -10.63
N LEU A 544 -8.68 -26.01 -10.63
CA LEU A 544 -9.48 -26.57 -9.54
C LEU A 544 -8.74 -26.57 -8.20
N ARG A 545 -7.42 -26.85 -8.20
CA ARG A 545 -6.59 -26.75 -6.99
C ARG A 545 -6.58 -25.33 -6.43
N ARG A 546 -6.39 -24.30 -7.27
CA ARG A 546 -6.45 -22.89 -6.84
C ARG A 546 -7.81 -22.55 -6.24
N LEU A 547 -8.90 -23.03 -6.84
CA LEU A 547 -10.26 -22.83 -6.34
C LEU A 547 -10.43 -23.47 -4.95
N ARG A 548 -9.99 -24.73 -4.76
CA ARG A 548 -10.01 -25.43 -3.47
C ARG A 548 -9.19 -24.69 -2.41
N ASP A 549 -7.95 -24.33 -2.73
CA ASP A 549 -7.05 -23.67 -1.78
C ASP A 549 -7.60 -22.30 -1.34
N GLU A 550 -8.26 -21.59 -2.25
CA GLU A 550 -8.95 -20.33 -1.95
C GLU A 550 -10.20 -20.54 -1.08
N ALA A 551 -10.99 -21.61 -1.33
CA ALA A 551 -12.12 -22.00 -0.48
C ALA A 551 -11.67 -22.26 0.96
N HIS A 552 -10.57 -23.01 1.11
CA HIS A 552 -9.98 -23.31 2.39
C HIS A 552 -9.41 -22.07 3.08
N ARG A 553 -8.71 -21.19 2.34
CA ARG A 553 -8.21 -19.91 2.86
C ARG A 553 -9.36 -19.05 3.40
N PHE A 554 -10.46 -18.96 2.65
CA PHE A 554 -11.64 -18.19 3.03
C PHE A 554 -12.31 -18.76 4.30
N ALA A 555 -12.41 -20.08 4.42
CA ALA A 555 -12.91 -20.76 5.61
C ALA A 555 -12.05 -20.45 6.86
N VAL A 556 -10.73 -20.57 6.74
CA VAL A 556 -9.79 -20.33 7.86
C VAL A 556 -9.82 -18.86 8.31
N SER A 557 -9.92 -17.92 7.36
CA SER A 557 -9.95 -16.48 7.66
C SER A 557 -11.14 -16.08 8.53
N PHE A 558 -12.33 -16.65 8.26
CA PHE A 558 -13.54 -16.41 9.03
C PHE A 558 -13.41 -16.84 10.49
N HIS A 559 -12.85 -18.02 10.72
CA HIS A 559 -12.62 -18.53 12.07
C HIS A 559 -11.58 -17.73 12.85
N ARG A 560 -10.55 -17.21 12.16
CA ARG A 560 -9.55 -16.33 12.77
C ARG A 560 -10.17 -14.99 13.18
N GLN A 561 -11.04 -14.42 12.35
CA GLN A 561 -11.77 -13.20 12.66
C GLN A 561 -12.72 -13.41 13.85
N GLN A 562 -13.49 -14.50 13.86
CA GLN A 562 -14.38 -14.83 14.98
C GLN A 562 -13.62 -15.03 16.30
N ARG A 563 -12.45 -15.70 16.27
CA ARG A 563 -11.58 -15.83 17.46
C ARG A 563 -11.00 -14.48 17.90
N SER A 564 -10.54 -13.65 16.97
CA SER A 564 -10.00 -12.32 17.27
C SER A 564 -11.05 -11.42 17.89
N ASP A 565 -12.29 -11.45 17.40
CA ASP A 565 -13.39 -10.65 17.96
C ASP A 565 -13.84 -11.15 19.33
N LYS A 566 -13.77 -12.48 19.58
CA LYS A 566 -14.02 -13.08 20.89
C LYS A 566 -12.93 -12.72 21.91
N LEU A 567 -11.66 -12.67 21.48
CA LEU A 567 -10.50 -12.23 22.28
C LEU A 567 -10.50 -10.71 22.54
N LYS A 568 -10.90 -9.89 21.56
CA LYS A 568 -11.03 -8.43 21.72
C LYS A 568 -12.13 -8.05 22.71
N ARG A 569 -13.24 -8.80 22.72
CA ARG A 569 -14.32 -8.63 23.70
C ARG A 569 -13.87 -9.01 25.12
N SER A 570 -13.23 -10.17 25.29
CA SER A 570 -12.94 -10.68 26.65
C SER A 570 -12.02 -9.78 27.47
N ARG A 571 -11.07 -9.05 26.87
CA ARG A 571 -10.15 -8.17 27.63
C ARG A 571 -10.78 -6.86 28.10
N LEU A 572 -11.76 -6.31 27.37
CA LEU A 572 -12.48 -5.10 27.81
C LEU A 572 -13.61 -5.46 28.78
N ASP A 573 -14.14 -6.69 28.71
CA ASP A 573 -15.14 -7.23 29.63
C ASP A 573 -14.59 -7.43 31.06
N GLU A 574 -13.27 -7.58 31.20
CA GLU A 574 -12.59 -7.74 32.50
C GLU A 574 -12.41 -6.42 33.26
N ILE A 575 -12.62 -5.25 32.63
CA ILE A 575 -12.44 -3.93 33.25
C ILE A 575 -13.70 -3.56 34.05
N PRO A 576 -13.61 -3.44 35.39
CA PRO A 576 -14.76 -3.07 36.23
C PRO A 576 -15.37 -1.72 35.78
N GLY A 577 -16.70 -1.66 35.66
CA GLY A 577 -17.40 -0.42 35.27
C GLY A 577 -17.44 -0.11 33.77
N LEU A 578 -16.79 -0.93 32.93
CA LEU A 578 -16.78 -0.79 31.47
C LEU A 578 -17.80 -1.71 30.77
N GLY A 579 -19.07 -1.30 30.77
CA GLY A 579 -20.15 -2.04 30.10
C GLY A 579 -20.14 -1.98 28.57
N HIS A 580 -20.88 -2.89 27.92
CA HIS A 580 -20.90 -3.12 26.46
C HIS A 580 -21.10 -1.85 25.60
N HIS A 581 -21.92 -0.89 26.05
CA HIS A 581 -22.14 0.37 25.32
C HIS A 581 -20.86 1.23 25.26
N ARG A 582 -20.15 1.35 26.39
CA ARG A 582 -18.91 2.13 26.52
C ARG A 582 -17.74 1.46 25.79
N GLN A 583 -17.68 0.14 25.80
CA GLN A 583 -16.71 -0.62 25.00
C GLN A 583 -16.87 -0.35 23.50
N LYS A 584 -18.12 -0.32 23.00
CA LYS A 584 -18.42 0.00 21.60
C LYS A 584 -17.99 1.43 21.25
N GLN A 585 -18.17 2.39 22.16
CA GLN A 585 -17.71 3.77 21.97
C GLN A 585 -16.18 3.88 21.94
N LEU A 586 -15.48 3.20 22.85
CA LEU A 586 -14.01 3.15 22.86
C LEU A 586 -13.46 2.52 21.57
N LEU A 587 -14.02 1.39 21.13
CA LEU A 587 -13.60 0.73 19.89
C LEU A 587 -13.98 1.54 18.66
N GLY A 588 -15.09 2.29 18.69
CA GLY A 588 -15.47 3.21 17.62
C GLY A 588 -14.49 4.38 17.48
N HIS A 589 -14.02 4.93 18.61
CA HIS A 589 -13.10 6.06 18.64
C HIS A 589 -11.66 5.65 18.34
N PHE A 590 -11.12 4.68 19.09
CA PHE A 590 -9.72 4.25 19.00
C PHE A 590 -9.46 3.17 17.95
N ARG A 591 -10.51 2.61 17.34
CA ARG A 591 -10.46 1.58 16.27
C ARG A 591 -9.85 0.23 16.65
N SER A 592 -8.98 0.16 17.66
CA SER A 592 -8.35 -1.07 18.14
C SER A 592 -8.10 -1.05 19.65
N VAL A 593 -8.01 -2.23 20.26
CA VAL A 593 -7.64 -2.40 21.67
C VAL A 593 -6.19 -1.98 21.92
N ASP A 594 -5.31 -2.12 20.94
CA ASP A 594 -3.91 -1.68 21.06
C ASP A 594 -3.80 -0.15 21.14
N TYR A 595 -4.67 0.59 20.44
CA TYR A 595 -4.76 2.04 20.55
C TYR A 595 -5.37 2.49 21.87
N ILE A 596 -6.39 1.77 22.39
CA ILE A 596 -6.94 2.02 23.73
C ILE A 596 -5.84 1.82 24.78
N ARG A 597 -5.02 0.77 24.63
CA ARG A 597 -3.89 0.49 25.51
C ARG A 597 -2.82 1.59 25.48
N GLN A 598 -2.57 2.25 24.35
CA GLN A 598 -1.54 3.28 24.25
C GLN A 598 -2.05 4.69 24.60
N ALA A 599 -3.37 4.86 24.69
CA ALA A 599 -3.99 6.15 24.97
C ALA A 599 -3.71 6.60 26.40
N THR A 600 -3.42 7.88 26.57
CA THR A 600 -3.28 8.49 27.90
C THR A 600 -4.65 8.62 28.59
N PRO A 601 -4.71 8.73 29.94
CA PRO A 601 -5.97 8.94 30.64
C PRO A 601 -6.77 10.15 30.13
N ALA A 602 -6.08 11.21 29.71
CA ALA A 602 -6.72 12.38 29.10
C ALA A 602 -7.41 12.06 27.77
N GLN A 603 -6.76 11.28 26.90
CA GLN A 603 -7.33 10.86 25.61
C GLN A 603 -8.48 9.87 25.79
N LEU A 604 -8.38 8.94 26.74
CA LEU A 604 -9.46 8.00 27.06
C LEU A 604 -10.72 8.74 27.55
N ALA A 605 -10.56 9.86 28.26
CA ALA A 605 -11.65 10.70 28.74
C ALA A 605 -12.33 11.57 27.65
N GLU A 606 -11.74 11.66 26.44
CA GLU A 606 -12.38 12.35 25.29
C GLU A 606 -13.55 11.54 24.72
N VAL A 607 -13.63 10.24 25.03
CA VAL A 607 -14.72 9.37 24.57
C VAL A 607 -15.97 9.60 25.41
N SER A 608 -17.05 9.99 24.76
CA SER A 608 -18.35 10.21 25.39
C SER A 608 -18.77 9.02 26.28
N GLY A 609 -19.01 9.29 27.57
CA GLY A 609 -19.38 8.27 28.55
C GLY A 609 -18.22 7.64 29.33
N ILE A 610 -16.97 8.00 29.01
CA ILE A 610 -15.77 7.66 29.79
C ILE A 610 -15.32 8.88 30.59
N GLY A 611 -15.69 8.93 31.86
CA GLY A 611 -15.23 10.01 32.76
C GLY A 611 -13.76 9.84 33.18
N PRO A 612 -13.15 10.87 33.81
CA PRO A 612 -11.72 10.85 34.20
C PRO A 612 -11.33 9.66 35.06
N ARG A 613 -12.23 9.24 35.96
CA ARG A 613 -12.03 8.09 36.85
C ARG A 613 -11.98 6.76 36.08
N LEU A 614 -12.93 6.54 35.18
CA LEU A 614 -12.99 5.32 34.37
C LEU A 614 -11.85 5.28 33.36
N ALA A 615 -11.44 6.43 32.81
CA ALA A 615 -10.27 6.54 31.96
C ALA A 615 -8.98 6.09 32.66
N GLN A 616 -8.82 6.46 33.94
CA GLN A 616 -7.69 6.02 34.76
C GLN A 616 -7.76 4.51 35.03
N GLU A 617 -8.92 3.97 35.40
CA GLU A 617 -9.11 2.52 35.62
C GLU A 617 -8.81 1.68 34.36
N ILE A 618 -9.20 2.16 33.17
CA ILE A 618 -8.86 1.52 31.89
C ILE A 618 -7.35 1.58 31.65
N TYR A 619 -6.72 2.73 31.90
CA TYR A 619 -5.27 2.90 31.71
C TYR A 619 -4.47 1.97 32.62
N ASP A 620 -4.85 1.89 33.90
CA ASP A 620 -4.18 1.08 34.92
C ASP A 620 -4.32 -0.42 34.63
N TYR A 621 -5.48 -0.88 34.11
CA TYR A 621 -5.66 -2.28 33.70
C TYR A 621 -4.65 -2.70 32.62
N PHE A 622 -4.31 -1.82 31.68
CA PHE A 622 -3.34 -2.09 30.62
C PHE A 622 -1.87 -1.79 30.99
N HIS A 623 -1.65 -1.05 32.09
CA HIS A 623 -0.34 -0.67 32.63
C HIS A 623 -0.26 -0.96 34.13
N PRO A 624 -0.29 -2.24 34.54
CA PRO A 624 -0.07 -2.59 35.92
C PRO A 624 1.34 -2.16 36.36
N SER A 625 1.41 -1.59 37.57
CA SER A 625 2.65 -1.13 38.22
C SER A 625 3.70 -2.22 38.38
#